data_AF-A0A1G7NKC6-F1
#
_entry.id   AF-A0A1G7NKC6-F1
#
_cell.length_a   1.000
_cell.length_b   1.000
_cell.length_c   1.000
_cell.angle_alpha   90.00
_cell.angle_beta   90.00
_cell.angle_gamma   90.00
#
_symmetry.space_group_name_H-M   'P 1'
#
loop_
_entity.id
_entity.type
_entity.pdbx_description
1 polymer ?
#
loop_
_entity_poly.entity_id
_entity_poly.type
_entity_poly.pdbx_seq_one_letter_code
_entity_poly.pdbx_strand_id
1 'polypeptide(L)'
;MATPNSVGPPGIFLALFRWFCDPAIVEDIEGDLMEDFHRNLEKSGRWEAQRLFIWEVMQLARPSLVRNPFRSIHFNMHYMKKSDWMWIGVIHLLLLAMIVSPFLPGPSNRLVVGLSALGQSATFLGLVLAPVGALWLLLDFRSGSPSTGKHRRVLASIAAVVVMVPALLSVVYAFLLMGMAAGIAASALLALCGFYVWHNVRKLGVQSRPFGFVPVCLLTVPGLSLFAHMCVIGPVSAYSRGLAMDRSEELIGLVEQFKTEKKRYPLSLQELENSLSVKLPGSPVMGISELKYHADDQGFNVSFSQWQHMAVDEEIVLFSKANLTTQKALGFDYKLDKHRVKGAYASFDADRAHWRYYWCD
;
A
#
# COMPACT_ATOMS: atom_id res chain seq x y z
N MET A 1 -9.82 59.22 -26.59
CA MET A 1 -10.74 58.75 -25.55
C MET A 1 -10.56 57.25 -25.43
N ALA A 2 -9.84 56.78 -24.41
CA ALA A 2 -9.72 55.35 -24.14
C ALA A 2 -11.06 54.86 -23.61
N THR A 3 -11.63 53.83 -24.21
CA THR A 3 -12.80 53.16 -23.65
C THR A 3 -12.44 52.66 -22.25
N PRO A 4 -13.29 52.90 -21.23
CA PRO A 4 -13.04 52.39 -19.90
C PRO A 4 -12.90 50.87 -20.00
N ASN A 5 -11.73 50.35 -19.63
CA ASN A 5 -11.43 48.93 -19.62
C ASN A 5 -12.60 48.18 -18.98
N SER A 6 -13.27 47.32 -19.74
CA SER A 6 -14.38 46.50 -19.25
C SER A 6 -13.84 45.53 -18.19
N VAL A 7 -13.93 45.94 -16.93
CA VAL A 7 -13.51 45.12 -15.79
C VAL A 7 -14.54 44.02 -15.62
N GLY A 8 -14.27 42.85 -16.19
CA GLY A 8 -15.09 41.66 -16.02
C GLY A 8 -14.89 40.98 -14.66
N PRO A 9 -15.82 40.10 -14.27
CA PRO A 9 -15.71 39.27 -13.08
C PRO A 9 -14.55 38.27 -13.20
N PRO A 10 -14.10 37.67 -12.08
CA PRO A 10 -13.11 36.61 -12.09
C PRO A 10 -13.61 35.36 -12.85
N GLY A 11 -13.19 35.20 -14.11
CA GLY A 11 -13.70 34.13 -15.00
C GLY A 11 -13.52 32.70 -14.47
N ILE A 12 -12.51 32.46 -13.62
CA ILE A 12 -12.29 31.14 -12.99
C ILE A 12 -13.44 30.78 -12.04
N PHE A 13 -13.91 31.73 -11.23
CA PHE A 13 -14.98 31.47 -10.26
C PHE A 13 -16.34 31.36 -10.94
N LEU A 14 -16.55 32.09 -12.03
CA LEU A 14 -17.73 31.91 -12.88
C LEU A 14 -17.75 30.53 -13.54
N ALA A 15 -16.60 30.05 -14.03
CA ALA A 15 -16.46 28.71 -14.58
C ALA A 15 -16.68 27.62 -13.51
N LEU A 16 -16.20 27.84 -12.29
CA LEU A 16 -16.42 26.95 -11.14
C LEU A 16 -17.92 26.90 -10.77
N PHE A 17 -18.58 28.06 -10.69
CA PHE A 17 -20.01 28.18 -10.44
C PHE A 17 -20.83 27.38 -11.45
N ARG A 18 -20.61 27.63 -12.75
CA ARG A 18 -21.27 26.89 -13.85
C ARG A 18 -21.00 25.39 -13.83
N TRP A 19 -19.86 24.97 -13.25
CA TRP A 19 -19.51 23.56 -13.15
C TRP A 19 -20.33 22.84 -12.07
N PHE A 20 -20.55 23.45 -10.90
CA PHE A 20 -21.29 22.81 -9.81
C PHE A 20 -22.80 23.11 -9.80
N CYS A 21 -23.26 24.21 -10.39
CA CYS A 21 -24.67 24.59 -10.38
C CYS A 21 -25.50 23.73 -11.36
N ASP A 22 -26.75 23.46 -11.02
CA ASP A 22 -27.69 22.78 -11.93
C ASP A 22 -27.97 23.67 -13.16
N PRO A 23 -27.83 23.16 -14.40
CA PRO A 23 -28.08 23.94 -15.62
C PRO A 23 -29.50 24.50 -15.72
N ALA A 24 -30.48 23.96 -14.99
CA ALA A 24 -31.85 24.49 -15.00
C ALA A 24 -32.01 25.82 -14.25
N ILE A 25 -31.07 26.17 -13.36
CA ILE A 25 -31.12 27.39 -12.52
C ILE A 25 -29.86 28.24 -12.65
N VAL A 26 -28.88 27.79 -13.45
CA VAL A 26 -27.59 28.47 -13.60
C VAL A 26 -27.74 29.85 -14.22
N GLU A 27 -28.67 30.01 -15.16
CA GLU A 27 -28.89 31.27 -15.87
C GLU A 27 -29.41 32.35 -14.93
N ASP A 28 -30.40 32.03 -14.10
CA ASP A 28 -31.01 32.95 -13.13
C ASP A 28 -29.98 33.41 -12.08
N ILE A 29 -29.27 32.46 -11.47
CA ILE A 29 -28.30 32.77 -10.40
C ILE A 29 -27.05 33.47 -10.97
N GLU A 30 -26.62 33.11 -12.18
CA GLU A 30 -25.53 33.82 -12.85
C GLU A 30 -25.92 35.27 -13.16
N GLY A 31 -27.17 35.52 -13.58
CA GLY A 31 -27.72 36.86 -13.75
C GLY A 31 -27.59 37.69 -12.47
N ASP A 32 -28.09 37.17 -11.36
CA ASP A 32 -28.04 37.84 -10.05
C ASP A 32 -26.59 38.15 -9.62
N LEU A 33 -25.68 37.18 -9.75
CA LEU A 33 -24.26 37.35 -9.44
C LEU A 33 -23.60 38.46 -10.28
N MET A 34 -24.00 38.60 -11.54
CA MET A 34 -23.47 39.61 -12.45
C MET A 34 -24.01 41.01 -12.14
N GLU A 35 -25.29 41.12 -11.79
CA GLU A 35 -25.88 42.39 -11.35
C GLU A 35 -25.25 42.88 -10.05
N ASP A 36 -25.08 41.97 -9.08
CA ASP A 36 -24.45 42.27 -7.80
C ASP A 36 -22.99 42.68 -7.95
N PHE A 37 -22.25 42.01 -8.85
CA PHE A 37 -20.88 42.38 -9.17
C PHE A 37 -20.78 43.80 -9.74
N HIS A 38 -21.60 44.17 -10.73
CA HIS A 38 -21.57 45.51 -11.33
C HIS A 38 -21.96 46.58 -10.30
N ARG A 39 -22.96 46.30 -9.47
CA ARG A 39 -23.36 47.21 -8.38
C ARG A 39 -22.23 47.42 -7.37
N ASN A 40 -21.52 46.36 -7.00
CA ASN A 40 -20.37 46.44 -6.11
C ASN A 40 -19.17 47.13 -6.77
N LEU A 41 -19.02 46.99 -8.09
CA LEU A 41 -17.97 47.65 -8.87
C LEU A 41 -18.17 49.17 -8.88
N GLU A 42 -19.41 49.64 -9.04
CA GLU A 42 -19.75 51.07 -8.99
C GLU A 42 -19.57 51.66 -7.58
N LYS A 43 -19.92 50.90 -6.53
CA LYS A 43 -19.89 51.38 -5.14
C LYS A 43 -18.51 51.36 -4.50
N SER A 44 -17.80 50.24 -4.61
CA SER A 44 -16.61 49.93 -3.81
C SER A 44 -15.34 49.77 -4.66
N GLY A 45 -15.47 49.86 -5.99
CA GLY A 45 -14.37 49.68 -6.92
C GLY A 45 -13.98 48.22 -7.15
N ARG A 46 -13.02 48.03 -8.06
CA ARG A 46 -12.69 46.72 -8.65
C ARG A 46 -12.31 45.64 -7.64
N TRP A 47 -11.43 45.97 -6.71
CA TRP A 47 -10.84 44.95 -5.84
C TRP A 47 -11.85 44.39 -4.85
N GLU A 48 -12.68 45.26 -4.29
CA GLU A 48 -13.72 44.86 -3.34
C GLU A 48 -14.84 44.08 -4.05
N ALA A 49 -15.27 44.52 -5.23
CA ALA A 49 -16.24 43.80 -6.05
C ALA A 49 -15.78 42.37 -6.40
N GLN A 50 -14.50 42.20 -6.76
CA GLN A 50 -13.94 40.87 -7.06
C GLN A 50 -13.92 39.95 -5.83
N ARG A 51 -13.59 40.46 -4.64
CA ARG A 51 -13.59 39.67 -3.41
C ARG A 51 -15.00 39.27 -2.99
N LEU A 52 -15.97 40.18 -3.08
CA LEU A 52 -17.37 39.92 -2.76
C LEU A 52 -17.96 38.86 -3.69
N PHE A 53 -17.70 38.96 -4.99
CA PHE A 53 -18.13 37.96 -5.97
C PHE A 53 -17.57 36.56 -5.68
N ILE A 54 -16.27 36.46 -5.35
CA ILE A 54 -15.65 35.18 -4.95
C ILE A 54 -16.35 34.61 -3.72
N TRP A 55 -16.65 35.46 -2.74
CA TRP A 55 -17.31 35.05 -1.51
C TRP A 55 -18.75 34.57 -1.75
N GLU A 56 -19.52 35.26 -2.58
CA GLU A 56 -20.89 34.88 -2.96
C GLU A 56 -20.91 33.53 -3.70
N VAL A 57 -20.01 33.33 -4.68
CA VAL A 57 -19.85 32.05 -5.38
C VAL A 57 -19.54 30.90 -4.40
N MET A 58 -18.66 31.15 -3.42
CA MET A 58 -18.34 30.13 -2.40
C MET A 58 -19.50 29.85 -1.45
N GLN A 59 -20.32 30.85 -1.11
CA GLN A 59 -21.54 30.66 -0.30
C GLN A 59 -22.67 29.94 -1.04
N LEU A 60 -22.68 30.00 -2.38
CA LEU A 60 -23.62 29.30 -3.25
C LEU A 60 -23.32 27.81 -3.40
N ALA A 61 -22.14 27.34 -2.95
CA ALA A 61 -21.78 25.92 -2.89
C ALA A 61 -22.53 25.16 -1.78
N ARG A 62 -23.85 25.34 -1.67
CA ARG A 62 -24.73 24.63 -0.73
C ARG A 62 -25.18 23.30 -1.35
N PRO A 63 -25.30 22.21 -0.57
CA PRO A 63 -25.69 20.90 -1.09
C PRO A 63 -27.00 20.86 -1.90
N SER A 64 -27.90 21.83 -1.69
CA SER A 64 -29.17 21.94 -2.43
C SER A 64 -29.03 22.52 -3.85
N LEU A 65 -27.99 23.33 -4.08
CA LEU A 65 -27.71 24.01 -5.35
C LEU A 65 -26.63 23.28 -6.16
N VAL A 66 -25.75 22.56 -5.47
CA VAL A 66 -24.80 21.65 -6.11
C VAL A 66 -25.61 20.59 -6.84
N ARG A 67 -25.53 20.63 -8.18
CA ARG A 67 -25.99 19.57 -9.07
C ARG A 67 -25.56 18.27 -8.44
N ASN A 68 -26.51 17.49 -7.92
CA ASN A 68 -26.18 16.29 -7.17
C ASN A 68 -25.32 15.40 -8.10
N PRO A 69 -23.99 15.32 -7.88
CA PRO A 69 -23.13 14.65 -8.83
C PRO A 69 -23.52 13.17 -8.88
N PHE A 70 -24.12 12.67 -7.80
CA PHE A 70 -24.61 11.31 -7.68
C PHE A 70 -25.98 11.06 -8.33
N ARG A 71 -26.75 12.09 -8.71
CA ARG A 71 -28.05 11.89 -9.39
C ARG A 71 -27.88 11.45 -10.85
N SER A 72 -26.80 11.86 -11.52
CA SER A 72 -26.41 11.29 -12.82
C SER A 72 -25.44 10.12 -12.70
N ILE A 73 -24.81 9.91 -11.54
CA ILE A 73 -24.15 8.65 -11.20
C ILE A 73 -25.25 7.68 -10.73
N HIS A 74 -26.20 7.36 -11.61
CA HIS A 74 -26.66 5.98 -11.60
C HIS A 74 -25.41 5.17 -11.90
N PHE A 75 -24.76 4.65 -10.85
CA PHE A 75 -23.79 3.58 -10.99
C PHE A 75 -24.52 2.50 -11.74
N ASN A 76 -24.37 2.51 -13.05
CA ASN A 76 -24.92 1.49 -13.90
C ASN A 76 -23.93 0.33 -13.82
N MET A 77 -23.75 -0.13 -12.57
CA MET A 77 -22.97 -1.27 -12.12
C MET A 77 -23.46 -2.54 -12.84
N HIS A 78 -24.70 -2.49 -13.33
CA HIS A 78 -25.31 -3.44 -14.25
C HIS A 78 -24.62 -3.57 -15.62
N TYR A 79 -23.80 -2.61 -16.08
CA TYR A 79 -23.07 -2.76 -17.35
C TYR A 79 -21.86 -3.69 -17.26
N MET A 80 -21.35 -3.96 -16.05
CA MET A 80 -20.30 -4.95 -15.88
C MET A 80 -20.91 -6.34 -15.86
N LYS A 81 -20.30 -7.28 -16.59
CA LYS A 81 -20.73 -8.67 -16.55
C LYS A 81 -20.48 -9.20 -15.15
N LYS A 82 -21.34 -10.12 -14.68
CA LYS A 82 -21.13 -10.84 -13.41
C LYS A 82 -19.73 -11.48 -13.30
N SER A 83 -19.20 -11.94 -14.44
CA SER A 83 -17.83 -12.46 -14.53
C SER A 83 -16.77 -11.44 -14.14
N ASP A 84 -16.94 -10.18 -14.52
CA ASP A 84 -15.93 -9.14 -14.30
C ASP A 84 -15.84 -8.82 -12.80
N TRP A 85 -16.98 -8.72 -12.11
CA TRP A 85 -17.03 -8.57 -10.65
C TRP A 85 -16.43 -9.75 -9.90
N MET A 86 -16.72 -10.97 -10.36
CA MET A 86 -16.12 -12.17 -9.79
C MET A 86 -14.60 -12.14 -9.91
N TRP A 87 -14.07 -11.78 -11.08
CA TRP A 87 -12.62 -11.65 -11.28
C TRP A 87 -11.99 -10.57 -10.41
N ILE A 88 -12.65 -9.40 -10.27
CA ILE A 88 -12.22 -8.37 -9.33
C ILE A 88 -12.13 -8.98 -7.93
N GLY A 89 -13.19 -9.62 -7.45
CA GLY A 89 -13.21 -10.25 -6.13
C GLY A 89 -12.10 -11.29 -5.93
N VAL A 90 -11.84 -12.14 -6.93
CA VAL A 90 -10.75 -13.11 -6.91
C VAL A 90 -9.39 -12.41 -6.82
N ILE A 91 -9.15 -11.36 -7.60
CA ILE A 91 -7.91 -10.57 -7.53
C ILE A 91 -7.72 -9.97 -6.13
N HIS A 92 -8.78 -9.44 -5.53
CA HIS A 92 -8.73 -8.84 -4.20
C HIS A 92 -8.44 -9.89 -3.12
N LEU A 93 -9.10 -11.06 -3.20
CA LEU A 93 -8.85 -12.17 -2.29
C LEU A 93 -7.42 -12.70 -2.40
N LEU A 94 -6.91 -12.89 -3.62
CA LEU A 94 -5.54 -13.34 -3.86
C LEU A 94 -4.53 -12.32 -3.34
N LEU A 95 -4.76 -11.03 -3.55
CA LEU A 95 -3.91 -9.96 -3.03
C LEU A 95 -3.87 -9.97 -1.50
N LEU A 96 -5.02 -10.08 -0.83
CA LEU A 96 -5.07 -10.19 0.63
C LEU A 96 -4.36 -11.43 1.14
N ALA A 97 -4.56 -12.58 0.48
CA ALA A 97 -3.87 -13.81 0.81
C ALA A 97 -2.35 -13.65 0.68
N MET A 98 -1.86 -13.02 -0.40
CA MET A 98 -0.43 -12.72 -0.57
C MET A 98 0.10 -11.83 0.56
N ILE A 99 -0.59 -10.73 0.89
CA ILE A 99 -0.18 -9.80 1.95
C ILE A 99 -0.11 -10.50 3.32
N VAL A 100 -1.14 -11.27 3.67
CA VAL A 100 -1.30 -11.88 5.02
C VAL A 100 -0.50 -13.19 5.18
N SER A 101 -0.24 -13.91 4.10
CA SER A 101 0.35 -15.26 4.16
C SER A 101 1.65 -15.41 4.98
N PRO A 102 2.62 -14.46 5.02
CA PRO A 102 3.82 -14.62 5.83
C PRO A 102 3.56 -14.64 7.33
N PHE A 103 2.40 -14.17 7.78
CA PHE A 103 2.04 -14.12 9.20
C PHE A 103 1.22 -15.33 9.65
N LEU A 104 0.92 -16.25 8.73
CA LEU A 104 0.16 -17.45 9.03
C LEU A 104 1.04 -18.55 9.65
N PRO A 105 0.46 -19.42 10.49
CA PRO A 105 1.17 -20.57 11.04
C PRO A 105 1.63 -21.51 9.92
N GLY A 106 2.87 -21.98 10.01
CA GLY A 106 3.39 -22.96 9.06
C GLY A 106 4.90 -22.92 8.93
N PRO A 107 5.49 -23.90 8.23
CA PRO A 107 6.93 -23.93 7.99
C PRO A 107 7.36 -22.69 7.20
N SER A 108 8.55 -22.18 7.51
CA SER A 108 9.14 -21.05 6.80
C SER A 108 9.18 -21.31 5.30
N ASN A 109 8.67 -20.39 4.49
CA ASN A 109 8.70 -20.52 3.04
C ASN A 109 9.11 -19.19 2.39
N ARG A 110 10.30 -19.19 1.77
CA ARG A 110 10.83 -18.00 1.07
C ARG A 110 9.93 -17.54 -0.07
N LEU A 111 9.18 -18.44 -0.70
CA LEU A 111 8.21 -18.08 -1.74
C LEU A 111 7.07 -17.25 -1.16
N VAL A 112 6.58 -17.58 0.03
CA VAL A 112 5.49 -16.84 0.70
C VAL A 112 5.94 -15.42 1.04
N VAL A 113 7.16 -15.26 1.56
CA VAL A 113 7.77 -13.94 1.83
C VAL A 113 7.89 -13.14 0.53
N GLY A 114 8.41 -13.75 -0.54
CA GLY A 114 8.54 -13.09 -1.85
C GLY A 114 7.18 -12.69 -2.46
N LEU A 115 6.17 -13.55 -2.36
CA LEU A 115 4.81 -13.26 -2.82
C LEU A 115 4.18 -12.12 -2.02
N SER A 116 4.38 -12.05 -0.70
CA SER A 116 3.89 -10.93 0.09
C SER A 116 4.59 -9.63 -0.27
N ALA A 117 5.92 -9.64 -0.46
CA ALA A 117 6.65 -8.45 -0.92
C ALA A 117 6.11 -7.95 -2.28
N LEU A 118 5.80 -8.86 -3.21
CA LEU A 118 5.14 -8.52 -4.47
C LEU A 118 3.73 -7.93 -4.26
N GLY A 119 2.92 -8.51 -3.38
CA GLY A 119 1.60 -7.97 -3.03
C GLY A 119 1.68 -6.58 -2.41
N GLN A 120 2.64 -6.34 -1.52
CA GLN A 120 2.84 -5.06 -0.85
C GLN A 120 3.39 -3.98 -1.81
N SER A 121 4.35 -4.32 -2.67
CA SER A 121 4.87 -3.38 -3.69
C SER A 121 3.82 -2.97 -4.72
N ALA A 122 2.82 -3.83 -5.00
CA ALA A 122 1.68 -3.47 -5.83
C ALA A 122 0.87 -2.30 -5.24
N THR A 123 0.93 -2.06 -3.92
CA THR A 123 0.35 -0.88 -3.28
C THR A 123 0.95 0.41 -3.82
N PHE A 124 2.29 0.54 -3.78
CA PHE A 124 2.99 1.76 -4.16
C PHE A 124 2.84 2.04 -5.65
N LEU A 125 3.06 1.01 -6.47
CA LEU A 125 2.92 1.15 -7.91
C LEU A 125 1.46 1.43 -8.28
N GLY A 126 0.51 0.76 -7.63
CA GLY A 126 -0.91 0.98 -7.84
C GLY A 126 -1.36 2.37 -7.39
N LEU A 127 -0.81 2.94 -6.30
CA LEU A 127 -1.15 4.29 -5.85
C LEU A 127 -0.78 5.35 -6.88
N VAL A 128 0.33 5.18 -7.61
CA VAL A 128 0.70 6.04 -8.75
C VAL A 128 -0.31 5.92 -9.90
N LEU A 129 -0.92 4.74 -10.07
CA LEU A 129 -1.92 4.47 -11.11
C LEU A 129 -3.35 4.85 -10.70
N ALA A 130 -3.64 4.99 -9.41
CA ALA A 130 -4.98 5.29 -8.92
C ALA A 130 -5.55 6.61 -9.49
N PRO A 131 -4.79 7.72 -9.62
CA PRO A 131 -5.25 8.92 -10.32
C PRO A 131 -5.61 8.67 -11.78
N VAL A 132 -4.88 7.79 -12.48
CA VAL A 132 -5.18 7.43 -13.88
C VAL A 132 -6.50 6.65 -13.94
N GLY A 133 -6.70 5.68 -13.05
CA GLY A 133 -7.95 4.94 -12.91
C GLY A 133 -9.14 5.85 -12.59
N ALA A 134 -8.98 6.76 -11.61
CA ALA A 134 -10.01 7.73 -11.23
C ALA A 134 -10.34 8.69 -12.38
N LEU A 135 -9.33 9.29 -13.03
CA LEU A 135 -9.52 10.16 -14.19
C LEU A 135 -10.23 9.42 -15.32
N TRP A 136 -9.86 8.16 -15.57
CA TRP A 136 -10.54 7.33 -16.56
C TRP A 136 -12.02 7.17 -16.21
N LEU A 137 -12.35 6.75 -15.00
CA LEU A 137 -13.75 6.60 -14.56
C LEU A 137 -14.50 7.93 -14.69
N LEU A 138 -13.92 9.05 -14.27
CA LEU A 138 -14.51 10.39 -14.39
C LEU A 138 -14.79 10.79 -15.85
N LEU A 139 -13.86 10.49 -16.76
CA LEU A 139 -14.07 10.76 -18.19
C LEU A 139 -15.16 9.85 -18.75
N ASP A 140 -15.18 8.57 -18.40
CA ASP A 140 -16.23 7.63 -18.80
C ASP A 140 -17.60 8.05 -18.26
N PHE A 141 -17.66 8.63 -17.06
CA PHE A 141 -18.90 9.18 -16.49
C PHE A 141 -19.36 10.46 -17.21
N ARG A 142 -18.44 11.36 -17.55
CA ARG A 142 -18.78 12.64 -18.19
C ARG A 142 -19.23 12.47 -19.63
N SER A 143 -18.70 11.46 -20.32
CA SER A 143 -18.88 11.28 -21.75
C SER A 143 -20.00 10.29 -22.04
N GLY A 144 -21.24 10.77 -22.03
CA GLY A 144 -22.40 10.03 -22.55
C GLY A 144 -22.37 9.81 -24.08
N SER A 145 -21.21 9.97 -24.74
CA SER A 145 -21.05 10.03 -26.19
C SER A 145 -20.01 9.03 -26.70
N PRO A 146 -20.21 8.38 -27.86
CA PRO A 146 -19.32 7.37 -28.45
C PRO A 146 -17.93 7.88 -28.88
N SER A 147 -17.63 9.18 -28.76
CA SER A 147 -16.31 9.79 -29.08
C SER A 147 -15.17 9.37 -28.13
N THR A 148 -15.48 8.57 -27.10
CA THR A 148 -14.61 8.22 -25.96
C THR A 148 -13.43 7.30 -26.24
N GLY A 149 -13.43 6.60 -27.37
CA GLY A 149 -12.40 5.60 -27.68
C GLY A 149 -10.98 6.16 -27.78
N LYS A 150 -10.80 7.47 -28.04
CA LYS A 150 -9.47 8.10 -28.08
C LYS A 150 -8.87 8.28 -26.69
N HIS A 151 -9.60 8.90 -25.76
CA HIS A 151 -9.10 9.14 -24.39
C HIS A 151 -8.82 7.83 -23.64
N ARG A 152 -9.68 6.82 -23.81
CA ARG A 152 -9.48 5.49 -23.22
C ARG A 152 -8.17 4.85 -23.65
N ARG A 153 -7.85 4.90 -24.95
CA ARG A 153 -6.58 4.38 -25.47
C ARG A 153 -5.38 5.13 -24.90
N VAL A 154 -5.47 6.46 -24.78
CA VAL A 154 -4.39 7.27 -24.20
C VAL A 154 -4.17 6.89 -22.73
N LEU A 155 -5.22 6.85 -21.91
CA LEU A 155 -5.11 6.48 -20.49
C LEU A 155 -4.63 5.04 -20.30
N ALA A 156 -5.11 4.10 -21.11
CA ALA A 156 -4.64 2.72 -21.09
C ALA A 156 -3.16 2.60 -21.44
N SER A 157 -2.70 3.34 -22.45
CA SER A 157 -1.28 3.39 -22.82
C SER A 157 -0.44 3.99 -21.71
N ILE A 158 -0.89 5.07 -21.05
CA ILE A 158 -0.19 5.67 -19.91
C ILE A 158 -0.07 4.64 -18.77
N ALA A 159 -1.18 4.00 -18.39
CA ALA A 159 -1.16 2.97 -17.35
C ALA A 159 -0.24 1.80 -17.71
N ALA A 160 -0.27 1.34 -18.97
CA ALA A 160 0.61 0.28 -19.44
C ALA A 160 2.10 0.68 -19.35
N VAL A 161 2.46 1.90 -19.77
CA VAL A 161 3.86 2.39 -19.65
C VAL A 161 4.30 2.45 -18.19
N VAL A 162 3.48 2.98 -17.30
CA VAL A 162 3.79 3.09 -15.87
C VAL A 162 3.99 1.71 -15.23
N VAL A 163 3.25 0.67 -15.64
CA VAL A 163 3.45 -0.71 -15.17
C VAL A 163 4.68 -1.37 -15.80
N MET A 164 4.94 -1.14 -17.09
CA MET A 164 6.01 -1.81 -17.82
C MET A 164 7.40 -1.35 -17.39
N VAL A 165 7.57 -0.09 -16.95
CA VAL A 165 8.87 0.45 -16.53
C VAL A 165 9.43 -0.29 -15.29
N PRO A 166 8.73 -0.41 -14.15
CA PRO A 166 9.18 -1.20 -13.01
C PRO A 166 9.39 -2.67 -13.38
N ALA A 167 8.52 -3.25 -14.20
CA ALA A 167 8.63 -4.65 -14.60
C ALA A 167 9.93 -4.90 -15.40
N LEU A 168 10.34 -3.95 -16.24
CA LEU A 168 11.63 -4.00 -16.94
C LEU A 168 12.80 -3.92 -15.95
N LEU A 169 12.73 -3.06 -14.93
CA LEU A 169 13.74 -2.99 -13.86
C LEU A 169 13.83 -4.31 -13.09
N SER A 170 12.70 -4.97 -12.81
CA SER A 170 12.67 -6.29 -12.17
C SER A 170 13.35 -7.37 -13.03
N VAL A 171 13.24 -7.29 -14.35
CA VAL A 171 13.98 -8.18 -15.27
C VAL A 171 15.49 -7.94 -15.16
N VAL A 172 15.93 -6.68 -15.15
CA VAL A 172 17.35 -6.34 -14.96
C VAL A 172 17.86 -6.89 -13.63
N TYR A 173 17.10 -6.68 -12.56
CA TYR A 173 17.42 -7.22 -11.23
C TYR A 173 17.56 -8.76 -11.25
N ALA A 174 16.65 -9.46 -11.94
CA ALA A 174 16.71 -10.91 -12.08
C ALA A 174 18.00 -11.39 -12.79
N PHE A 175 18.44 -10.69 -13.85
CA PHE A 175 19.71 -10.98 -14.51
C PHE A 175 20.91 -10.80 -13.57
N LEU A 176 20.94 -9.70 -12.81
CA LEU A 176 22.08 -9.34 -11.98
C LEU A 176 22.25 -10.25 -10.77
N LEU A 177 21.15 -10.67 -10.14
CA LEU A 177 21.21 -11.40 -8.86
C LEU A 177 20.90 -12.88 -8.95
N MET A 178 20.04 -13.29 -9.88
CA MET A 178 19.63 -14.69 -10.02
C MET A 178 20.28 -15.38 -11.23
N GLY A 179 20.99 -14.62 -12.06
CA GLY A 179 21.73 -15.13 -13.23
C GLY A 179 20.88 -15.23 -14.51
N MET A 180 21.52 -15.72 -15.58
CA MET A 180 20.97 -15.68 -16.94
C MET A 180 19.64 -16.42 -17.11
N ALA A 181 19.50 -17.61 -16.51
CA ALA A 181 18.29 -18.42 -16.66
C ALA A 181 17.04 -17.71 -16.11
N ALA A 182 17.15 -17.13 -14.90
CA ALA A 182 16.07 -16.37 -14.28
C ALA A 182 15.74 -15.10 -15.08
N GLY A 183 16.76 -14.37 -15.55
CA GLY A 183 16.61 -13.19 -16.39
C GLY A 183 15.89 -13.47 -17.73
N ILE A 184 16.23 -14.57 -18.42
CA ILE A 184 15.55 -15.00 -19.64
C ILE A 184 14.08 -15.35 -19.37
N ALA A 185 13.80 -16.12 -18.30
CA ALA A 185 12.44 -16.48 -17.94
C ALA A 185 11.59 -15.24 -17.61
N ALA A 186 12.12 -14.30 -16.83
CA ALA A 186 11.47 -13.04 -16.51
C ALA A 186 11.23 -12.18 -17.76
N SER A 187 12.19 -12.13 -18.68
CA SER A 187 12.06 -11.39 -19.94
C SER A 187 10.97 -11.97 -20.84
N ALA A 188 10.92 -13.30 -20.96
CA ALA A 188 9.89 -13.98 -21.74
C ALA A 188 8.50 -13.71 -21.16
N LEU A 189 8.36 -13.79 -19.83
CA LEU A 189 7.11 -13.47 -19.15
C LEU A 189 6.70 -12.01 -19.38
N LEU A 190 7.64 -11.07 -19.25
CA LEU A 190 7.38 -9.65 -19.49
C LEU A 190 6.95 -9.39 -20.95
N ALA A 191 7.60 -10.03 -21.92
CA ALA A 191 7.24 -9.92 -23.33
C ALA A 191 5.82 -10.45 -23.61
N LEU A 192 5.45 -11.58 -23.00
CA LEU A 192 4.09 -12.13 -23.10
C LEU A 192 3.05 -11.20 -22.47
N CYS A 193 3.32 -10.67 -21.28
CA CYS A 193 2.45 -9.71 -20.61
C CYS A 193 2.32 -8.42 -21.43
N GLY A 194 3.43 -7.87 -21.92
CA GLY A 194 3.46 -6.68 -22.76
C GLY A 194 2.67 -6.85 -24.06
N PHE A 195 2.83 -8.00 -24.73
CA PHE A 195 2.06 -8.33 -25.92
C PHE A 195 0.55 -8.43 -25.62
N TYR A 196 0.18 -9.09 -24.53
CA TYR A 196 -1.21 -9.20 -24.09
C TYR A 196 -1.82 -7.83 -23.79
N VAL A 197 -1.12 -6.99 -23.03
CA VAL A 197 -1.56 -5.63 -22.70
C VAL A 197 -1.71 -4.79 -23.97
N TRP A 198 -0.70 -4.77 -24.84
CA TRP A 198 -0.72 -4.06 -26.11
C TRP A 198 -1.91 -4.43 -26.99
N HIS A 199 -2.15 -5.74 -27.13
CA HIS A 199 -3.26 -6.25 -27.93
C HIS A 199 -4.62 -5.82 -27.34
N ASN A 200 -4.80 -5.85 -26.02
CA ASN A 200 -6.02 -5.39 -25.36
C ASN A 200 -6.20 -3.88 -25.45
N VAL A 201 -5.14 -3.09 -25.26
CA VAL A 201 -5.17 -1.62 -25.40
C VAL A 201 -5.61 -1.22 -26.81
N ARG A 202 -5.14 -1.91 -27.85
CA ARG A 202 -5.59 -1.67 -29.24
C ARG A 202 -7.09 -1.98 -29.42
N LYS A 203 -7.61 -3.02 -28.77
CA LYS A 203 -9.04 -3.40 -28.84
C LYS A 203 -9.97 -2.43 -28.10
N LEU A 204 -9.49 -1.70 -27.10
CA LEU A 204 -10.30 -0.73 -26.35
C LEU A 204 -10.85 0.40 -27.21
N GLY A 205 -10.22 0.70 -28.36
CA GLY A 205 -10.72 1.70 -29.30
C GLY A 205 -11.97 1.28 -30.08
N VAL A 206 -12.28 -0.01 -30.13
CA VAL A 206 -13.38 -0.58 -30.93
C VAL A 206 -14.59 -0.95 -30.06
N GLN A 207 -14.38 -1.22 -28.77
CA GLN A 207 -15.46 -1.63 -27.87
C GLN A 207 -16.20 -0.42 -27.27
N SER A 208 -17.51 -0.35 -27.50
CA SER A 208 -18.41 0.70 -27.01
C SER A 208 -18.86 0.54 -25.55
N ARG A 209 -18.23 -0.33 -24.74
CA ARG A 209 -18.70 -0.58 -23.38
C ARG A 209 -18.50 0.66 -22.50
N PRO A 210 -19.54 1.21 -21.86
CA PRO A 210 -19.42 2.45 -21.10
C PRO A 210 -18.53 2.31 -19.85
N PHE A 211 -18.39 1.10 -19.30
CA PHE A 211 -17.62 0.86 -18.08
C PHE A 211 -16.63 -0.30 -18.27
N GLY A 212 -15.35 -0.06 -17.99
CA GLY A 212 -14.29 -1.04 -18.15
C GLY A 212 -13.87 -1.69 -16.82
N PHE A 213 -13.55 -2.98 -16.87
CA PHE A 213 -12.91 -3.71 -15.76
C PHE A 213 -11.59 -3.05 -15.29
N VAL A 214 -10.78 -2.58 -16.25
CA VAL A 214 -9.44 -2.04 -16.01
C VAL A 214 -9.43 -0.82 -15.07
N PRO A 215 -10.16 0.28 -15.34
CA PRO A 215 -10.10 1.46 -14.48
C PRO A 215 -10.63 1.20 -13.05
N VAL A 216 -11.55 0.24 -12.87
CA VAL A 216 -11.97 -0.21 -11.53
C VAL A 216 -10.82 -0.88 -10.81
N CYS A 217 -10.14 -1.84 -11.45
CA CYS A 217 -8.97 -2.50 -10.85
C CYS A 217 -7.85 -1.52 -10.51
N LEU A 218 -7.57 -0.55 -11.40
CA LEU A 218 -6.55 0.48 -11.15
C LEU A 218 -6.83 1.33 -9.92
N LEU A 219 -8.10 1.42 -9.49
CA LEU A 219 -8.51 2.16 -8.30
C LEU A 219 -8.62 1.25 -7.06
N THR A 220 -9.31 0.11 -7.19
CA THR A 220 -9.67 -0.71 -6.02
C THR A 220 -8.53 -1.59 -5.54
N VAL A 221 -7.64 -2.06 -6.42
CA VAL A 221 -6.46 -2.87 -6.03
C VAL A 221 -5.52 -2.08 -5.11
N PRO A 222 -5.02 -0.88 -5.48
CA PRO A 222 -4.19 -0.10 -4.57
C PRO A 222 -4.95 0.37 -3.33
N GLY A 223 -6.23 0.72 -3.46
CA GLY A 223 -7.06 1.10 -2.32
C GLY A 223 -7.20 -0.01 -1.28
N LEU A 224 -7.49 -1.24 -1.73
CA LEU A 224 -7.56 -2.40 -0.83
C LEU A 224 -6.19 -2.73 -0.25
N SER A 225 -5.13 -2.66 -1.05
CA SER A 225 -3.77 -2.96 -0.57
C SER A 225 -3.35 -1.97 0.52
N LEU A 226 -3.62 -0.67 0.33
CA LEU A 226 -3.39 0.36 1.33
C LEU A 226 -4.24 0.12 2.58
N PHE A 227 -5.52 -0.23 2.41
CA PHE A 227 -6.39 -0.57 3.54
C PHE A 227 -5.87 -1.77 4.34
N ALA A 228 -5.46 -2.84 3.65
CA ALA A 228 -4.88 -4.02 4.29
C ALA A 228 -3.60 -3.66 5.06
N HIS A 229 -2.76 -2.80 4.49
CA HIS A 229 -1.56 -2.31 5.15
C HIS A 229 -1.89 -1.56 6.45
N MET A 230 -2.82 -0.61 6.40
CA MET A 230 -3.17 0.23 7.56
C MET A 230 -3.96 -0.51 8.64
N CYS A 231 -4.81 -1.47 8.26
CA CYS A 231 -5.78 -2.06 9.18
C CYS A 231 -5.53 -3.53 9.50
N VAL A 232 -4.84 -4.28 8.63
CA VAL A 232 -4.70 -5.74 8.75
C VAL A 232 -3.29 -6.14 9.16
N ILE A 233 -2.23 -5.53 8.61
CA ILE A 233 -0.85 -5.96 8.88
C ILE A 233 -0.50 -5.86 10.37
N GLY A 234 -0.83 -4.76 11.04
CA GLY A 234 -0.55 -4.58 12.48
C GLY A 234 -1.12 -5.71 13.35
N PRO A 235 -2.45 -5.95 13.33
CA PRO A 235 -3.07 -7.03 14.10
C PRO A 235 -2.53 -8.43 13.74
N VAL A 236 -2.33 -8.71 12.46
CA VAL A 236 -1.87 -10.03 12.01
C VAL A 236 -0.39 -10.26 12.36
N SER A 237 0.45 -9.22 12.29
CA SER A 237 1.84 -9.28 12.75
C SER A 237 1.91 -9.49 14.27
N ALA A 238 1.10 -8.78 15.06
CA ALA A 238 1.03 -8.99 16.50
C ALA A 238 0.62 -10.44 16.85
N TYR A 239 -0.38 -10.98 16.15
CA TYR A 239 -0.77 -12.39 16.28
C TYR A 239 0.38 -13.34 15.96
N SER A 240 1.04 -13.11 14.82
CA SER A 240 2.16 -13.93 14.36
C SER A 240 3.35 -13.89 15.33
N ARG A 241 3.64 -12.73 15.91
CA ARG A 241 4.67 -12.53 16.93
C ARG A 241 4.35 -13.32 18.19
N GLY A 242 3.11 -13.23 18.70
CA GLY A 242 2.67 -14.00 19.85
C GLY A 242 2.83 -15.51 19.64
N LEU A 243 2.41 -16.00 18.46
CA LEU A 243 2.58 -17.41 18.09
C LEU A 243 4.06 -17.84 18.04
N ALA A 244 4.95 -16.98 17.52
CA ALA A 244 6.38 -17.26 17.48
C ALA A 244 7.01 -17.28 18.87
N MET A 245 6.57 -16.38 19.77
CA MET A 245 6.96 -16.41 21.19
C MET A 245 6.50 -17.69 21.88
N ASP A 246 5.22 -18.08 21.73
CA ASP A 246 4.66 -19.31 22.32
C ASP A 246 5.48 -20.55 21.95
N ARG A 247 5.90 -20.65 20.70
CA ARG A 247 6.69 -21.78 20.20
C ARG A 247 8.15 -21.70 20.63
N SER A 248 8.66 -20.51 20.86
CA SER A 248 10.01 -20.31 21.39
C SER A 248 10.12 -20.69 22.86
N GLU A 249 9.03 -20.66 23.63
CA GLU A 249 9.00 -21.13 25.02
C GLU A 249 9.39 -22.61 25.15
N GLU A 250 9.04 -23.45 24.16
CA GLU A 250 9.47 -24.86 24.11
C GLU A 250 10.99 -24.97 24.00
N LEU A 251 11.61 -24.20 23.09
CA LEU A 251 13.06 -24.14 22.94
C LEU A 251 13.75 -23.60 24.21
N ILE A 252 13.18 -22.55 24.81
CA ILE A 252 13.66 -21.96 26.07
C ILE A 252 13.65 -23.01 27.19
N GLY A 253 12.58 -23.79 27.29
CA GLY A 253 12.47 -24.91 28.24
C GLY A 253 13.56 -25.96 28.04
N LEU A 254 13.83 -26.35 26.79
CA LEU A 254 14.89 -27.32 26.46
C LEU A 254 16.29 -26.78 26.82
N VAL A 255 16.58 -25.52 26.52
CA VAL A 255 17.86 -24.87 26.87
C VAL A 255 18.07 -24.86 28.40
N GLU A 256 17.02 -24.62 29.16
CA GLU A 256 17.07 -24.59 30.63
C GLU A 256 17.18 -25.99 31.24
N GLN A 257 16.53 -26.99 30.64
CA GLN A 257 16.74 -28.38 30.99
C GLN A 257 18.21 -28.76 30.78
N PHE A 258 18.77 -28.44 29.61
CA PHE A 258 20.18 -28.70 29.31
C PHE A 258 21.12 -28.04 30.33
N LYS A 259 20.87 -26.78 30.69
CA LYS A 259 21.65 -26.09 31.74
C LYS A 259 21.56 -26.81 33.08
N THR A 260 20.39 -27.32 33.45
CA THR A 260 20.20 -28.04 34.71
C THR A 260 21.04 -29.31 34.76
N GLU A 261 21.10 -30.05 33.64
CA GLU A 261 21.84 -31.31 33.50
C GLU A 261 23.36 -31.12 33.34
N LYS A 262 23.79 -30.18 32.51
CA LYS A 262 25.21 -29.98 32.15
C LYS A 262 25.90 -28.85 32.92
N LYS A 263 25.16 -28.11 33.74
CA LYS A 263 25.63 -26.93 34.51
C LYS A 263 26.20 -25.78 33.66
N ARG A 264 25.95 -25.80 32.35
CA ARG A 264 26.27 -24.72 31.39
C ARG A 264 25.22 -24.65 30.30
N TYR A 265 25.09 -23.50 29.63
CA TYR A 265 24.25 -23.38 28.43
C TYR A 265 24.85 -24.15 27.24
N PRO A 266 24.03 -24.65 26.30
CA PRO A 266 24.53 -25.25 25.07
C PRO A 266 25.17 -24.17 24.19
N LEU A 267 26.26 -24.51 23.50
CA LEU A 267 26.99 -23.60 22.60
C LEU A 267 26.24 -23.41 21.27
N SER A 268 25.44 -24.40 20.88
CA SER A 268 24.63 -24.34 19.67
C SER A 268 23.34 -25.14 19.82
N LEU A 269 22.36 -24.85 18.97
CA LEU A 269 21.12 -25.60 18.88
C LEU A 269 21.36 -27.08 18.52
N GLN A 270 22.39 -27.37 17.72
CA GLN A 270 22.76 -28.73 17.36
C GLN A 270 23.31 -29.52 18.56
N GLU A 271 24.04 -28.88 19.48
CA GLU A 271 24.49 -29.52 20.72
C GLU A 271 23.31 -29.90 21.60
N LEU A 272 22.32 -29.01 21.70
CA LEU A 272 21.08 -29.24 22.44
C LEU A 272 20.31 -30.43 21.88
N GLU A 273 20.13 -30.47 20.56
CA GLU A 273 19.44 -31.53 19.80
C GLU A 273 20.10 -32.91 20.03
N ASN A 274 21.44 -32.96 19.90
CA ASN A 274 22.21 -34.18 20.08
C ASN A 274 22.24 -34.67 21.54
N SER A 275 22.31 -33.76 22.50
CA SER A 275 22.47 -34.13 23.91
C SER A 275 21.17 -34.59 24.56
N LEU A 276 20.04 -33.98 24.19
CA LEU A 276 18.72 -34.36 24.71
C LEU A 276 18.03 -35.41 23.83
N SER A 277 18.56 -35.70 22.63
CA SER A 277 17.91 -36.57 21.63
C SER A 277 16.48 -36.10 21.29
N VAL A 278 16.26 -34.78 21.31
CA VAL A 278 14.98 -34.12 21.00
C VAL A 278 15.12 -33.40 19.67
N LYS A 279 14.11 -33.46 18.82
CA LYS A 279 14.05 -32.66 17.59
C LYS A 279 13.57 -31.25 17.91
N LEU A 280 14.30 -30.23 17.47
CA LEU A 280 13.90 -28.85 17.74
C LEU A 280 12.62 -28.46 16.97
N PRO A 281 11.80 -27.57 17.54
CA PRO A 281 10.67 -27.01 16.82
C PRO A 281 11.16 -26.25 15.58
N GLY A 282 10.52 -26.50 14.43
CA GLY A 282 10.77 -25.72 13.22
C GLY A 282 10.23 -24.29 13.34
N SER A 283 10.43 -23.49 12.30
CA SER A 283 9.85 -22.14 12.28
C SER A 283 8.33 -22.19 12.45
N PRO A 284 7.77 -21.45 13.41
CA PRO A 284 6.35 -21.52 13.74
C PRO A 284 5.45 -20.77 12.74
N VAL A 285 6.04 -19.87 11.95
CA VAL A 285 5.36 -18.90 11.11
C VAL A 285 6.02 -18.90 9.73
N MET A 286 5.21 -18.87 8.67
CA MET A 286 5.70 -18.97 7.29
C MET A 286 6.72 -17.89 6.91
N GLY A 287 6.59 -16.70 7.48
CA GLY A 287 7.45 -15.53 7.21
C GLY A 287 8.69 -15.41 8.10
N ILE A 288 8.88 -16.29 9.09
CA ILE A 288 10.05 -16.29 9.96
C ILE A 288 11.00 -17.36 9.44
N SER A 289 12.23 -17.01 9.03
CA SER A 289 13.13 -17.99 8.40
C SER A 289 13.81 -18.93 9.38
N GLU A 290 14.29 -18.43 10.51
CA GLU A 290 14.95 -19.25 11.53
C GLU A 290 14.86 -18.59 12.92
N LEU A 291 14.92 -19.44 13.96
CA LEU A 291 15.21 -19.01 15.32
C LEU A 291 16.74 -18.95 15.49
N LYS A 292 17.26 -17.77 15.84
CA LYS A 292 18.66 -17.56 16.15
C LYS A 292 18.87 -17.70 17.65
N TYR A 293 19.91 -18.43 18.03
CA TYR A 293 20.28 -18.69 19.42
C TYR A 293 21.71 -18.25 19.67
N HIS A 294 21.93 -17.58 20.81
CA HIS A 294 23.26 -17.20 21.27
C HIS A 294 23.33 -17.33 22.78
N ALA A 295 24.39 -17.94 23.31
CA ALA A 295 24.58 -18.11 24.75
C ALA A 295 25.98 -17.71 25.21
N ASP A 296 26.06 -17.36 26.49
CA ASP A 296 27.29 -17.11 27.24
C ASP A 296 27.21 -17.79 28.62
N ASP A 297 28.18 -17.55 29.49
CA ASP A 297 28.21 -18.14 30.83
C ASP A 297 27.11 -17.61 31.77
N GLN A 298 26.55 -16.43 31.48
CA GLN A 298 25.60 -15.72 32.34
C GLN A 298 24.14 -15.94 31.90
N GLY A 299 23.91 -16.24 30.62
CA GLY A 299 22.58 -16.33 30.04
C GLY A 299 22.57 -16.76 28.58
N PHE A 300 21.40 -16.65 27.97
CA PHE A 300 21.22 -16.88 26.55
C PHE A 300 20.13 -15.96 25.99
N ASN A 301 20.16 -15.85 24.66
CA ASN A 301 19.24 -15.09 23.85
C ASN A 301 18.63 -16.00 22.79
N VAL A 302 17.33 -15.83 22.57
CA VAL A 302 16.61 -16.40 21.41
C VAL A 302 16.05 -15.23 20.64
N SER A 303 16.27 -15.20 19.33
CA SER A 303 15.74 -14.13 18.49
C SER A 303 15.21 -14.66 17.17
N PHE A 304 14.28 -13.92 16.59
CA PHE A 304 13.80 -14.17 15.25
C PHE A 304 13.49 -12.86 14.56
N SER A 305 13.49 -12.88 13.24
CA SER A 305 13.13 -11.72 12.45
C SER A 305 11.91 -11.98 11.57
N GLN A 306 11.11 -10.93 11.42
CA GLN A 306 9.89 -10.93 10.63
C GLN A 306 9.79 -9.62 9.84
N TRP A 307 9.50 -9.73 8.55
CA TRP A 307 9.25 -8.56 7.71
C TRP A 307 7.85 -8.01 7.98
N GLN A 308 7.75 -6.74 8.38
CA GLN A 308 6.46 -6.09 8.62
C GLN A 308 6.00 -5.27 7.43
N HIS A 309 6.86 -4.35 6.97
CA HIS A 309 6.51 -3.42 5.91
C HIS A 309 7.44 -3.62 4.73
N MET A 310 6.87 -3.94 3.56
CA MET A 310 7.51 -3.76 2.25
C MET A 310 8.84 -4.49 2.01
N ALA A 311 9.23 -5.40 2.90
CA ALA A 311 10.62 -5.86 2.98
C ALA A 311 11.65 -4.73 3.18
N VAL A 312 11.20 -3.61 3.76
CA VAL A 312 12.04 -2.49 4.24
C VAL A 312 12.23 -2.67 5.73
N ASP A 313 11.11 -2.79 6.46
CA ASP A 313 11.17 -2.86 7.91
C ASP A 313 11.29 -4.31 8.38
N GLU A 314 12.39 -4.62 9.05
CA GLU A 314 12.62 -5.89 9.74
C GLU A 314 12.28 -5.72 11.23
N GLU A 315 11.26 -6.44 11.71
CA GLU A 315 11.01 -6.60 13.14
C GLU A 315 11.90 -7.71 13.68
N ILE A 316 12.76 -7.37 14.63
CA ILE A 316 13.56 -8.34 15.37
C ILE A 316 12.96 -8.51 16.75
N VAL A 317 12.62 -9.74 17.09
CA VAL A 317 12.06 -10.10 18.40
C VAL A 317 13.13 -10.87 19.16
N LEU A 318 13.37 -10.48 20.41
CA LEU A 318 14.45 -10.97 21.24
C LEU A 318 13.93 -11.36 22.62
N PHE A 319 14.19 -12.61 23.01
CA PHE A 319 14.14 -13.08 24.38
C PHE A 319 15.55 -13.00 24.99
N SER A 320 15.67 -12.47 26.21
CA SER A 320 16.93 -12.48 26.95
C SER A 320 16.76 -12.85 28.42
N LYS A 321 17.42 -13.92 28.85
CA LYS A 321 17.35 -14.40 30.24
C LYS A 321 18.37 -13.75 31.17
N ALA A 322 19.42 -13.10 30.66
CA ALA A 322 20.39 -12.43 31.51
C ALA A 322 19.76 -11.25 32.25
N ASN A 323 20.12 -11.04 33.52
CA ASN A 323 19.75 -9.82 34.24
C ASN A 323 20.25 -8.60 33.44
N LEU A 324 19.35 -7.66 33.14
CA LEU A 324 19.64 -6.43 32.38
C LEU A 324 20.85 -5.64 32.93
N THR A 325 21.16 -5.81 34.21
CA THR A 325 22.31 -5.21 34.89
C THR A 325 23.65 -5.81 34.49
N THR A 326 23.72 -7.11 34.16
CA THR A 326 24.95 -7.79 33.72
C THR A 326 25.21 -7.65 32.22
N GLN A 327 24.17 -7.39 31.42
CA GLN A 327 24.29 -7.04 30.00
C GLN A 327 25.21 -5.82 29.78
N LYS A 328 25.14 -4.84 30.69
CA LYS A 328 26.02 -3.65 30.69
C LYS A 328 27.50 -3.97 31.00
N ALA A 329 27.79 -5.10 31.63
CA ALA A 329 29.12 -5.50 32.10
C ALA A 329 29.84 -6.49 31.15
N LEU A 330 29.09 -7.22 30.31
CA LEU A 330 29.62 -8.17 29.31
C LEU A 330 30.14 -7.53 28.01
N GLY A 331 30.18 -6.19 27.93
CA GLY A 331 30.53 -5.49 26.69
C GLY A 331 29.44 -5.55 25.60
N PHE A 332 28.29 -6.16 25.89
CA PHE A 332 27.03 -5.90 25.18
C PHE A 332 26.47 -4.55 25.65
N ASP A 333 27.19 -3.48 25.32
CA ASP A 333 26.69 -2.14 25.53
C ASP A 333 25.52 -1.90 24.57
N TYR A 334 24.28 -1.91 25.07
CA TYR A 334 23.11 -1.50 24.30
C TYR A 334 23.21 -0.06 23.75
N LYS A 335 24.12 0.79 24.26
CA LYS A 335 24.46 2.06 23.60
C LYS A 335 25.35 1.88 22.35
N LEU A 336 26.12 0.80 22.23
CA LEU A 336 26.80 0.38 20.99
C LEU A 336 25.93 -0.55 20.13
N ASP A 337 24.96 -1.26 20.72
CA ASP A 337 24.01 -2.12 19.98
C ASP A 337 22.84 -1.34 19.35
N LYS A 338 22.63 -0.07 19.74
CA LYS A 338 21.96 0.93 18.88
C LYS A 338 22.61 1.05 17.49
N HIS A 339 23.81 0.49 17.29
CA HIS A 339 24.53 0.49 16.02
C HIS A 339 24.87 -0.91 15.49
N ARG A 340 24.46 -2.02 16.14
CA ARG A 340 24.79 -3.38 15.68
C ARG A 340 23.60 -4.19 15.17
N VAL A 341 22.38 -3.90 15.61
CA VAL A 341 21.23 -3.91 14.70
C VAL A 341 21.28 -2.61 13.92
N LYS A 342 22.16 -2.53 12.90
CA LYS A 342 22.25 -1.33 12.05
C LYS A 342 20.84 -1.01 11.52
N GLY A 343 20.28 0.14 11.90
CA GLY A 343 18.96 0.60 11.41
C GLY A 343 17.82 0.57 12.44
N ALA A 344 18.01 0.05 13.66
CA ALA A 344 16.91 0.03 14.64
C ALA A 344 16.54 1.44 15.16
N TYR A 345 15.32 1.90 14.86
CA TYR A 345 14.83 3.24 15.24
C TYR A 345 13.89 3.23 16.45
N ALA A 346 13.28 2.09 16.77
CA ALA A 346 12.36 1.95 17.90
C ALA A 346 12.51 0.59 18.60
N SER A 347 12.28 0.58 19.92
CA SER A 347 12.26 -0.62 20.75
C SER A 347 11.04 -0.61 21.65
N PHE A 348 10.41 -1.77 21.82
CA PHE A 348 9.19 -1.91 22.59
C PHE A 348 9.28 -3.16 23.48
N ASP A 349 8.72 -3.07 24.68
CA ASP A 349 8.52 -4.25 25.52
C ASP A 349 7.35 -5.08 24.96
N ALA A 350 7.51 -6.40 24.95
CA ALA A 350 6.42 -7.30 24.63
C ALA A 350 5.47 -7.47 25.83
N ASP A 351 4.33 -8.12 25.59
CA ASP A 351 3.37 -8.51 26.62
C ASP A 351 3.88 -9.62 27.56
N ARG A 352 5.07 -10.17 27.29
CA ARG A 352 5.70 -11.26 28.04
C ARG A 352 7.01 -10.82 28.66
N ALA A 353 7.26 -11.29 29.88
CA ALA A 353 8.53 -11.03 30.57
C ALA A 353 9.72 -11.51 29.72
N HIS A 354 10.81 -10.75 29.75
CA HIS A 354 12.07 -11.03 29.02
C HIS A 354 12.01 -10.91 27.49
N TRP A 355 10.84 -10.64 26.92
CA TRP A 355 10.66 -10.45 25.48
C TRP A 355 10.62 -8.97 25.11
N ARG A 356 11.35 -8.62 24.06
CA ARG A 356 11.36 -7.28 23.45
C ARG A 356 11.32 -7.40 21.93
N TYR A 357 10.81 -6.38 21.26
CA TYR A 357 10.90 -6.28 19.81
C TYR A 357 11.42 -4.92 19.36
N TYR A 358 12.09 -4.93 18.22
CA TYR A 358 12.82 -3.82 17.63
C TYR A 358 12.38 -3.65 16.19
N TRP A 359 12.18 -2.41 15.74
CA TRP A 359 11.91 -2.09 14.34
C TRP A 359 13.16 -1.53 13.69
N CYS A 360 13.57 -2.11 12.57
CA CYS A 360 14.80 -1.79 11.85
C CYS A 360 14.47 -1.33 10.43
N ASP A 361 15.04 -0.19 10.02
CA ASP A 361 14.96 0.36 8.65
C ASP A 361 16.00 -0.25 7.68
#